data_AF-A0A095A1H6-F1
#
_entry.id   AF-A0A095A1H6-F1
#
_cell.length_a   1.000
_cell.length_b   1.000
_cell.length_c   1.000
_cell.angle_alpha   90.00
_cell.angle_beta   90.00
_cell.angle_gamma   90.00
#
_symmetry.space_group_name_H-M   'P 1'
#
loop_
_entity.id
_entity.type
_entity.pdbx_description
1 polymer ?
#
loop_
_entity_poly.entity_id
_entity_poly.type
_entity_poly.pdbx_seq_one_letter_code
_entity_poly.pdbx_strand_id
1 'polypeptide(L)'
;MEVPTEKRDENLNEPPLLPIRAAPGSTPRQPLLLETSSDYSVWKFEVTAYLQRVPLTEHFNYLVSYLRDESVRRAIANGFAAGNTLSHNWRILDDCFPIPVDTQQVTI
;
A
#
# COMPACT_ATOMS: atom_id res chain seq x y z
N MET A 1 -6.95 53.77 14.66
CA MET A 1 -5.77 54.34 13.98
C MET A 1 -4.55 53.70 14.66
N GLU A 2 -3.65 52.92 14.06
CA GLU A 2 -3.33 52.54 12.68
C GLU A 2 -2.59 51.17 12.72
N VAL A 3 -2.64 50.43 11.62
CA VAL A 3 -1.80 49.26 11.23
C VAL A 3 -0.94 49.76 10.03
N PRO A 4 0.24 49.24 9.57
CA PRO A 4 0.93 47.94 9.75
C PRO A 4 2.50 48.00 9.82
N THR A 5 3.21 46.87 9.90
CA THR A 5 4.11 46.39 8.80
C THR A 5 4.70 45.00 9.03
N GLU A 6 4.45 44.17 8.03
CA GLU A 6 5.00 42.86 7.66
C GLU A 6 6.54 42.84 7.58
N LYS A 7 7.16 41.75 8.06
CA LYS A 7 8.28 41.11 7.34
C LYS A 7 8.15 39.58 7.39
N ARG A 8 7.83 39.05 6.21
CA ARG A 8 8.07 37.68 5.77
C ARG A 8 9.53 37.29 5.99
N ASP A 9 9.75 36.06 6.44
CA ASP A 9 10.91 35.31 5.96
C ASP A 9 10.39 33.97 5.44
N GLU A 10 10.69 33.78 4.16
CA GLU A 10 10.14 32.79 3.26
C GLU A 10 11.15 31.65 3.17
N ASN A 11 11.03 30.65 4.04
CA ASN A 11 11.77 29.40 3.86
C ASN A 11 11.00 28.48 2.89
N LEU A 12 11.07 28.85 1.62
CA LEU A 12 10.84 27.95 0.49
C LEU A 12 11.99 26.94 0.49
N ASN A 13 11.80 25.69 0.94
CA ASN A 13 12.51 24.49 0.45
C ASN A 13 12.11 23.22 1.24
N GLU A 14 10.82 22.94 1.37
CA GLU A 14 10.39 21.56 1.58
C GLU A 14 9.24 21.28 0.60
N PRO A 15 9.31 20.22 -0.23
CA PRO A 15 8.17 19.85 -1.04
C PRO A 15 7.01 19.58 -0.08
N PRO A 16 5.80 20.10 -0.31
CA PRO A 16 4.67 19.71 0.51
C PRO A 16 4.45 18.23 0.27
N LEU A 17 4.95 17.40 1.19
CA LEU A 17 4.41 16.06 1.44
C LEU A 17 3.00 16.32 1.92
N LEU A 18 2.09 16.54 0.97
CA LEU A 18 0.68 16.75 1.21
C LEU A 18 0.26 15.68 2.21
N PRO A 19 -0.12 16.04 3.45
CA PRO A 19 -0.85 15.12 4.27
C PRO A 19 -2.14 14.94 3.49
N ILE A 20 -2.33 13.78 2.88
CA ILE A 20 -3.61 13.38 2.34
C ILE A 20 -4.53 13.42 3.56
N ARG A 21 -5.23 14.55 3.74
CA ARG A 21 -6.28 14.72 4.72
C ARG A 21 -7.36 13.74 4.29
N ALA A 22 -7.28 12.53 4.82
CA ALA A 22 -8.40 11.61 4.81
C ALA A 22 -9.58 12.38 5.42
N ALA A 23 -10.67 12.49 4.66
CA ALA A 23 -11.87 13.15 5.13
C ALA A 23 -12.26 12.58 6.52
N PRO A 24 -12.51 13.42 7.54
CA PRO A 24 -12.91 12.95 8.85
C PRO A 24 -14.33 12.39 8.72
N GLY A 25 -14.45 11.06 8.61
CA GLY A 25 -15.74 10.40 8.55
C GLY A 25 -15.80 9.10 7.77
N SER A 26 -14.80 8.79 6.94
CA SER A 26 -14.68 7.43 6.38
C SER A 26 -13.72 6.66 7.26
N THR A 27 -14.26 5.82 8.15
CA THR A 27 -13.46 4.73 8.71
C THR A 27 -12.83 4.00 7.52
N PRO A 28 -11.49 3.92 7.44
CA PRO A 28 -10.85 3.22 6.35
C PRO A 28 -11.42 1.82 6.30
N ARG A 29 -12.08 1.48 5.19
CA ARG A 29 -12.62 0.13 5.04
C ARG A 29 -11.44 -0.83 5.15
N GLN A 30 -11.61 -1.81 6.02
CA GLN A 30 -10.66 -2.90 6.13
C GLN A 30 -10.47 -3.50 4.73
N PRO A 31 -9.21 -3.67 4.25
CA PRO A 31 -8.95 -4.24 2.94
C PRO A 31 -9.70 -5.56 2.75
N LEU A 32 -10.23 -5.77 1.55
CA LEU A 32 -10.84 -7.04 1.20
C LEU A 32 -9.78 -8.16 1.19
N LEU A 33 -10.21 -9.40 1.40
CA LEU A 33 -9.33 -10.55 1.35
C LEU A 33 -8.94 -10.83 -0.11
N LEU A 34 -7.66 -11.09 -0.37
CA LEU A 34 -7.17 -11.43 -1.71
C LEU A 34 -7.63 -12.83 -2.09
N GLU A 35 -8.66 -12.87 -2.95
CA GLU A 35 -9.15 -14.07 -3.61
C GLU A 35 -8.46 -14.25 -4.98
N THR A 36 -8.51 -15.47 -5.52
CA THR A 36 -7.90 -15.80 -6.82
C THR A 36 -8.46 -15.02 -8.00
N SER A 37 -9.66 -14.43 -7.86
CA SER A 37 -10.31 -13.56 -8.85
C SER A 37 -10.21 -12.06 -8.52
N SER A 38 -9.55 -11.68 -7.42
CA SER A 38 -9.40 -10.29 -7.02
C SER A 38 -8.35 -9.57 -7.89
N ASP A 39 -8.57 -8.28 -8.16
CA ASP A 39 -7.55 -7.43 -8.74
C ASP A 39 -6.44 -7.18 -7.70
N TYR A 40 -5.28 -7.79 -7.93
CA TYR A 40 -4.14 -7.67 -7.04
C TYR A 40 -3.61 -6.24 -6.92
N SER A 41 -3.69 -5.42 -7.97
CA SER A 41 -3.22 -4.03 -7.94
C SER A 41 -4.07 -3.19 -6.99
N VAL A 42 -5.39 -3.34 -7.08
CA VAL A 42 -6.35 -2.67 -6.21
C VAL A 42 -6.17 -3.14 -4.77
N TRP A 43 -6.07 -4.46 -4.56
CA TRP A 43 -5.85 -5.04 -3.24
C TRP A 43 -4.55 -4.53 -2.60
N LYS A 44 -3.44 -4.53 -3.35
CA LYS A 44 -2.14 -4.04 -2.88
C LYS A 44 -2.20 -2.58 -2.49
N PHE A 45 -2.90 -1.75 -3.26
CA PHE A 45 -3.11 -0.33 -2.94
C PHE A 45 -3.87 -0.16 -1.61
N GLU A 46 -4.99 -0.86 -1.43
CA GLU A 46 -5.79 -0.80 -0.21
C GLU A 46 -5.00 -1.25 1.03
N VAL A 47 -4.30 -2.38 0.93
CA VAL A 47 -3.47 -2.90 2.03
C VAL A 47 -2.32 -1.95 2.35
N THR A 48 -1.65 -1.40 1.34
CA THR A 48 -0.56 -0.42 1.57
C THR A 48 -1.07 0.82 2.31
N ALA A 49 -2.23 1.36 1.91
CA ALA A 49 -2.85 2.50 2.58
C ALA A 49 -3.30 2.18 4.02
N TYR A 50 -3.71 0.93 4.29
CA TYR A 50 -4.02 0.48 5.64
C TYR A 50 -2.76 0.33 6.50
N LEU A 51 -1.69 -0.27 5.96
CA LEU A 51 -0.43 -0.48 6.67
C LEU A 51 0.25 0.82 7.12
N GLN A 52 0.02 1.94 6.43
CA GLN A 52 0.49 3.26 6.87
C GLN A 52 -0.05 3.69 8.25
N ARG A 53 -1.14 3.06 8.72
CA ARG A 53 -1.81 3.41 9.98
C ARG A 53 -1.53 2.42 11.12
N VAL A 54 -0.79 1.34 10.85
CA VAL A 54 -0.50 0.30 11.85
C VAL A 54 1.00 0.22 12.13
N PRO A 55 1.42 -0.23 13.33
CA PRO A 55 2.83 -0.36 13.68
C PRO A 55 3.57 -1.30 12.72
N LEU A 56 4.79 -0.94 12.33
CA LEU A 56 5.63 -1.74 11.41
C LEU A 56 5.81 -3.19 11.90
N THR A 57 5.86 -3.40 13.21
CA THR A 57 5.97 -4.72 13.85
C THR A 57 4.79 -5.65 13.56
N GLU A 58 3.64 -5.11 13.17
CA GLU A 58 2.43 -5.86 12.89
C GLU A 58 2.16 -6.04 11.40
N HIS A 59 2.94 -5.39 10.52
CA HIS A 59 2.70 -5.38 9.07
C HIS A 59 2.63 -6.77 8.48
N PHE A 60 3.52 -7.67 8.91
CA PHE A 60 3.50 -9.06 8.46
C PHE A 60 2.19 -9.78 8.84
N ASN A 61 1.74 -9.62 10.09
CA ASN A 61 0.50 -10.26 10.56
C ASN A 61 -0.71 -9.73 9.78
N TYR A 62 -0.74 -8.43 9.50
CA TYR A 62 -1.77 -7.83 8.67
C TYR A 62 -1.74 -8.36 7.23
N LEU A 63 -0.56 -8.45 6.60
CA LEU A 63 -0.44 -9.04 5.27
C LEU A 63 -1.03 -10.45 5.22
N VAL A 64 -0.67 -11.31 6.17
CA VAL A 64 -1.23 -12.67 6.25
C VAL A 64 -2.74 -12.64 6.43
N SER A 65 -3.27 -11.76 7.28
CA SER A 65 -4.70 -11.65 7.55
C SER A 65 -5.53 -11.26 6.32
N TYR A 66 -4.91 -10.62 5.32
CA TYR A 66 -5.56 -10.19 4.08
C TYR A 66 -5.41 -11.18 2.93
N LEU A 67 -4.78 -12.33 3.14
CA LEU A 67 -4.65 -13.39 2.15
C LEU A 67 -5.66 -14.52 2.46
N ARG A 68 -6.32 -15.05 1.42
CA ARG A 68 -7.09 -16.30 1.54
C ARG A 68 -6.19 -17.53 1.52
N ASP A 69 -6.71 -18.66 1.97
CA ASP A 69 -5.98 -19.94 2.08
C ASP A 69 -5.14 -20.30 0.84
N GLU A 70 -5.70 -20.16 -0.36
CA GLU A 70 -4.97 -20.47 -1.60
C GLU A 70 -3.86 -19.46 -1.89
N SER A 71 -4.14 -18.18 -1.63
CA SER A 71 -3.18 -17.09 -1.77
C SER A 71 -2.02 -17.23 -0.77
N VAL A 72 -2.33 -17.63 0.47
CA VAL A 72 -1.35 -17.93 1.52
C VAL A 72 -0.47 -19.11 1.11
N ARG A 73 -1.07 -20.23 0.67
CA ARG A 73 -0.31 -21.40 0.21
C ARG A 73 0.65 -21.06 -0.91
N ARG A 74 0.18 -20.31 -1.91
CA ARG A 74 1.02 -19.84 -3.02
C ARG A 74 2.17 -18.95 -2.54
N ALA A 75 1.88 -17.97 -1.68
CA ALA A 75 2.90 -17.07 -1.15
C ALA A 75 3.98 -17.84 -0.35
N ILE A 76 3.58 -18.76 0.53
CA ILE A 76 4.51 -19.59 1.32
C ILE A 76 5.38 -20.45 0.39
N ALA A 77 4.80 -21.05 -0.65
CA ALA A 77 5.56 -21.84 -1.62
C ALA A 77 6.65 -21.04 -2.36
N ASN A 78 6.48 -19.71 -2.45
CA ASN A 78 7.45 -18.79 -3.05
C ASN A 78 8.35 -18.10 -2.01
N GLY A 79 8.33 -18.56 -0.75
CA GLY A 79 9.23 -18.09 0.30
C GLY A 79 8.70 -16.96 1.17
N PHE A 80 7.41 -16.65 1.12
CA PHE A 80 6.79 -15.65 1.99
C PHE A 80 6.89 -16.09 3.45
N ALA A 81 7.52 -15.26 4.30
CA ALA A 81 7.84 -15.65 5.68
C ALA A 81 8.01 -14.43 6.60
N ALA A 82 7.77 -14.62 7.90
CA ALA A 82 7.89 -13.57 8.92
C ALA A 82 9.33 -13.06 9.10
N GLY A 83 10.32 -13.91 8.80
CA GLY A 83 11.75 -13.56 8.90
C GLY A 83 12.25 -12.67 7.74
N ASN A 84 11.45 -12.48 6.70
CA ASN A 84 11.80 -11.61 5.58
C ASN A 84 11.58 -10.14 5.92
N THR A 85 12.28 -9.25 5.23
CA THR A 85 11.91 -7.84 5.24
C THR A 85 10.56 -7.64 4.57
N LEU A 86 9.82 -6.60 4.98
CA LEU A 86 8.51 -6.30 4.41
C LEU A 86 8.57 -6.09 2.89
N SER A 87 9.61 -5.40 2.40
CA SER A 87 9.82 -5.18 0.97
C SER A 87 10.08 -6.47 0.19
N HIS A 88 10.76 -7.44 0.80
CA HIS A 88 10.97 -8.75 0.19
C HIS A 88 9.64 -9.52 0.11
N ASN A 89 8.86 -9.54 1.19
CA ASN A 89 7.54 -10.15 1.19
C ASN A 89 6.59 -9.53 0.15
N TRP A 90 6.65 -8.21 -0.05
CA TRP A 90 5.90 -7.56 -1.14
C TRP A 90 6.31 -8.04 -2.52
N ARG A 91 7.62 -8.19 -2.78
CA ARG A 91 8.11 -8.72 -4.07
C ARG A 91 7.60 -10.13 -4.33
N ILE A 92 7.61 -11.00 -3.32
CA ILE A 92 7.07 -12.37 -3.45
C ILE A 92 5.59 -12.34 -3.83
N LEU A 93 4.81 -11.45 -3.21
CA LEU A 93 3.40 -11.29 -3.56
C LEU A 93 3.22 -10.78 -5.00
N ASP A 94 4.05 -9.83 -5.44
CA ASP A 94 4.03 -9.32 -6.82
C ASP A 94 4.31 -10.42 -7.85
N ASP A 95 5.24 -11.32 -7.54
CA ASP A 95 5.57 -12.47 -8.39
C ASP A 95 4.47 -13.55 -8.38
N CYS A 96 3.77 -13.73 -7.25
CA CYS A 96 2.67 -14.69 -7.10
C CYS A 96 1.37 -14.27 -7.79
N PHE A 97 1.16 -12.96 -7.89
CA PHE A 97 -0.06 -12.32 -8.39
C PHE A 97 0.32 -11.23 -9.41
N PRO A 98 0.88 -11.62 -10.57
CA PRO A 98 1.30 -10.65 -11.56
C PRO A 98 0.10 -9.83 -12.01
N ILE A 99 0.29 -8.52 -12.03
CA ILE A 99 -0.67 -7.61 -12.65
C ILE A 99 -0.71 -7.99 -14.13
N PRO A 100 -1.89 -8.27 -14.72
CA PRO A 100 -1.97 -8.47 -16.16
C PRO A 100 -1.47 -7.19 -16.82
N VAL A 101 -0.25 -7.24 -17.35
CA VAL A 101 0.20 -6.26 -18.33
C VAL A 101 -0.70 -6.51 -19.52
N ASP A 102 -1.50 -5.53 -19.91
CA ASP A 102 -2.23 -5.56 -21.18
C ASP A 102 -1.21 -5.72 -22.32
N THR A 103 -0.83 -6.96 -22.62
CA THR A 103 -0.09 -7.32 -23.83
C THR A 103 -1.09 -7.33 -24.98
N GLN A 104 -1.69 -6.17 -25.26
CA GLN A 104 -2.33 -5.86 -26.54
C GLN A 104 -1.44 -4.87 -27.30
N GLN A 105 -0.39 -5.43 -27.90
CA GLN A 105 0.50 -4.90 -28.95
C GLN A 105 1.77 -5.73 -28.75
N VAL A 106 2.05 -6.75 -29.55
CA VAL A 106 2.52 -6.59 -30.91
C VAL A 106 2.09 -7.82 -31.73
N THR A 107 1.10 -7.63 -32.60
CA THR A 107 0.99 -8.43 -33.83
C THR A 107 1.81 -7.67 -34.87
N ILE A 108 2.94 -8.24 -35.29
CA ILE A 108 3.60 -7.91 -36.57
C ILE A 108 3.41 -9.11 -37.48
#